data_AF-A0A833RH89-F1
#
_entry.id   AF-A0A833RH89-F1
#
_cell.length_a   1.000
_cell.length_b   1.000
_cell.length_c   1.000
_cell.angle_alpha   90.00
_cell.angle_beta   90.00
_cell.angle_gamma   90.00
#
_symmetry.space_group_name_H-M   'P 1'
#
loop_
_entity.id
_entity.type
_entity.pdbx_description
1 polymer ?
#
loop_
_entity_poly.entity_id
_entity_poly.type
_entity_poly.pdbx_seq_one_letter_code
_entity_poly.pdbx_strand_id
1 'polypeptide(L)'
;MMYDTMKEKVESALEKGSVSAELVSSEEDQHIFQKWKQFSRNNHPAVVQVLLQSSIDTDITGHVMPNLIYVSREKHPKSPHNFKAGALNALIGFRYGSLVEDYYTGYRLHCEGWKSVLCNPPEPAFLGDVPKSLNDVLNQCKRWIIGLFEVSISRYCPITFGVRKISLGAGLAYSHMAFSGIWCIPIATYAVVPQLALINNRPLFPEPSNPWFYLYVYLFLAAYIQDMADFVSYNGTFMCWWSDQRMWLIRGLTAFPFGMMEFAFKQFNITTQGFNVTSKVMDDDQSKR
;
A
#
# COMPACT_ATOMS: atom_id res chain seq x y z
N MET A 1 -11.76 -27.86 -18.38
CA MET A 1 -10.85 -28.47 -19.38
C MET A 1 -9.88 -27.45 -19.97
N MET A 2 -10.30 -26.44 -20.75
CA MET A 2 -9.36 -25.46 -21.35
C MET A 2 -8.63 -24.60 -20.31
N TYR A 3 -9.33 -24.15 -19.26
CA TYR A 3 -8.70 -23.44 -18.14
C TYR A 3 -7.70 -24.31 -17.37
N ASP A 4 -8.08 -25.54 -17.04
CA ASP A 4 -7.24 -26.45 -16.26
C ASP A 4 -5.95 -26.79 -17.01
N THR A 5 -6.04 -27.05 -18.32
CA THR A 5 -4.87 -27.25 -19.18
C THR A 5 -3.99 -26.01 -19.26
N MET A 6 -4.56 -24.79 -19.36
CA MET A 6 -3.78 -23.56 -19.33
C MET A 6 -3.07 -23.39 -17.97
N LYS A 7 -3.78 -23.67 -16.87
CA LYS A 7 -3.24 -23.59 -15.51
C LYS A 7 -2.05 -24.54 -15.35
N GLU A 8 -2.19 -25.81 -15.73
CA GLU A 8 -1.11 -26.81 -15.67
C GLU A 8 0.12 -26.39 -16.49
N LYS A 9 -0.09 -25.80 -17.67
CA LYS A 9 1.01 -25.27 -18.50
C LYS A 9 1.76 -24.14 -17.80
N VAL A 10 1.03 -23.20 -17.17
CA VAL A 10 1.62 -22.09 -16.42
C VAL A 10 2.37 -22.61 -15.19
N GLU A 11 1.78 -23.53 -14.43
CA GLU A 11 2.41 -24.14 -13.25
C GLU A 11 3.70 -24.90 -13.63
N SER A 12 3.68 -25.68 -14.71
CA SER A 12 4.88 -26.37 -15.21
C SER A 12 5.99 -25.41 -15.62
N ALA A 13 5.64 -24.28 -16.25
CA ALA A 13 6.62 -23.26 -16.62
C ALA A 13 7.21 -22.54 -15.40
N LEU A 14 6.40 -22.31 -14.36
CA LEU A 14 6.84 -21.74 -13.08
C LEU A 14 7.80 -22.67 -12.35
N GLU A 15 7.48 -23.96 -12.24
CA GLU A 15 8.33 -24.97 -11.61
C GLU A 15 9.68 -25.13 -12.32
N LYS A 16 9.67 -25.14 -13.66
CA LYS A 16 10.89 -25.24 -14.48
C LYS A 16 11.69 -23.94 -14.52
N GLY A 17 11.12 -22.82 -14.06
CA GLY A 17 11.71 -21.48 -14.20
C GLY A 17 11.95 -21.06 -15.66
N SER A 18 11.34 -21.75 -16.62
CA SER A 18 11.51 -21.52 -18.05
C SER A 18 10.35 -22.13 -18.85
N VAL A 19 10.06 -21.54 -20.01
CA VAL A 19 9.03 -22.06 -20.92
C VAL A 19 9.67 -23.16 -21.78
N SER A 20 9.16 -24.39 -21.70
CA SER A 20 9.63 -25.51 -22.52
C SER A 20 9.23 -25.34 -23.98
N ALA A 21 10.02 -25.86 -24.92
CA ALA A 21 9.74 -25.75 -26.36
C ALA A 21 8.38 -26.34 -26.76
N GLU A 22 7.89 -27.32 -26.00
CA GLU A 22 6.57 -27.95 -26.14
C GLU A 22 5.40 -27.00 -25.86
N LEU A 23 5.63 -25.89 -25.15
CA LEU A 23 4.63 -24.87 -24.83
C LEU A 23 4.64 -23.71 -25.83
N VAL A 24 5.60 -23.69 -26.76
CA VAL A 24 5.84 -22.59 -27.68
C VAL A 24 5.31 -22.97 -29.07
N SER A 25 4.17 -22.42 -29.45
CA SER A 25 3.44 -22.81 -30.67
C SER A 25 3.90 -22.13 -31.95
N SER A 26 4.57 -20.96 -31.88
CA SER A 26 5.00 -20.21 -33.07
C SER A 26 6.52 -19.98 -33.11
N GLU A 27 7.08 -19.83 -34.31
CA GLU A 27 8.48 -19.45 -34.50
C GLU A 27 8.80 -18.07 -33.89
N GLU A 28 7.82 -17.17 -33.91
CA GLU A 28 7.92 -15.84 -33.30
C GLU A 28 8.06 -15.94 -31.77
N ASP A 29 7.26 -16.77 -31.11
CA ASP A 29 7.37 -17.02 -29.68
C ASP A 29 8.73 -17.65 -29.32
N GLN A 30 9.24 -18.57 -30.14
CA GLN A 30 10.57 -19.17 -29.94
C GLN A 30 11.67 -18.11 -30.00
N HIS A 31 11.61 -17.22 -30.98
CA HIS A 31 12.56 -16.12 -31.12
C HIS A 31 12.52 -15.18 -29.90
N ILE A 32 11.32 -14.84 -29.43
CA ILE A 32 11.12 -14.00 -28.24
C ILE A 32 11.75 -14.66 -27.00
N PHE A 33 11.40 -15.91 -26.70
CA PHE A 33 11.92 -16.59 -25.51
C PHE A 33 13.44 -16.82 -25.57
N GLN A 34 14.02 -17.06 -26.75
CA GLN A 34 15.47 -17.14 -26.92
C GLN A 34 16.16 -15.81 -26.61
N LYS A 35 15.58 -14.69 -27.06
CA LYS A 35 16.08 -13.35 -26.75
C LYS A 35 16.11 -13.08 -25.24
N TRP A 36 15.09 -13.51 -24.50
CA TRP A 36 15.02 -13.37 -23.04
C TRP A 36 16.08 -14.16 -22.27
N LYS A 37 16.53 -15.32 -22.79
CA LYS A 37 17.59 -16.12 -22.14
C LYS A 37 18.94 -15.40 -22.08
N GLN A 38 19.16 -14.40 -22.90
CA GLN A 38 20.40 -13.63 -22.95
C GLN A 38 20.42 -12.48 -21.93
N PHE A 39 19.29 -12.21 -21.27
CA PHE A 39 19.12 -11.05 -20.40
C PHE A 39 19.33 -11.41 -18.94
N SER A 40 19.88 -10.46 -18.18
CA SER A 40 19.96 -10.54 -16.73
C SER A 40 18.98 -9.56 -16.09
N ARG A 41 18.56 -9.82 -14.85
CA ARG A 41 17.59 -8.96 -14.12
C ARG A 41 17.99 -7.48 -14.04
N ASN A 42 19.29 -7.18 -14.08
CA ASN A 42 19.87 -5.84 -13.88
C ASN A 42 20.57 -5.29 -15.13
N ASN A 43 20.66 -6.07 -16.21
CA ASN A 43 21.28 -5.65 -17.45
C ASN A 43 20.54 -6.27 -18.63
N HIS A 44 19.70 -5.46 -19.28
CA HIS A 44 18.97 -5.81 -20.49
C HIS A 44 18.47 -4.55 -21.21
N PRO A 45 18.38 -4.56 -22.55
CA PRO A 45 17.79 -3.46 -23.30
C PRO A 45 16.28 -3.34 -23.03
N ALA A 46 15.69 -2.24 -23.50
CA ALA A 46 14.23 -2.12 -23.53
C ALA A 46 13.62 -3.17 -24.47
N VAL A 47 12.50 -3.75 -24.07
CA VAL A 47 11.73 -4.71 -24.86
C VAL A 47 10.29 -4.23 -24.92
N VAL A 48 9.77 -4.06 -26.14
CA VAL A 48 8.36 -3.78 -26.40
C VAL A 48 7.86 -4.86 -27.35
N GLN A 49 6.83 -5.59 -26.93
CA GLN A 49 6.23 -6.66 -27.73
C GLN A 49 4.72 -6.45 -27.77
N VAL A 50 4.14 -6.52 -28.97
CA VAL A 50 2.70 -6.59 -29.16
C VAL A 50 2.32 -8.06 -29.11
N LEU A 51 1.55 -8.46 -28.10
CA LEU A 51 1.10 -9.83 -27.86
C LEU A 51 -0.30 -10.09 -28.42
N LEU A 52 -1.13 -9.05 -28.48
CA LEU A 52 -2.41 -9.05 -29.19
C LEU A 52 -2.53 -7.72 -29.92
N GLN A 53 -2.99 -7.78 -31.17
CA GLN A 53 -3.19 -6.64 -32.05
C GLN A 53 -4.62 -6.65 -32.59
N SER A 54 -5.38 -5.61 -32.26
CA SER A 54 -6.80 -5.44 -32.63
C SER A 54 -7.11 -5.45 -34.13
N SER A 55 -6.13 -5.20 -34.98
CA SER A 55 -6.29 -5.29 -36.44
C SER A 55 -6.08 -6.70 -37.00
N ILE A 56 -5.62 -7.66 -36.19
CA ILE A 56 -5.22 -9.01 -36.62
C ILE A 56 -5.97 -10.06 -35.79
N ASP A 57 -5.92 -9.93 -34.47
CA ASP A 57 -6.39 -10.94 -33.55
C ASP A 57 -7.90 -10.80 -33.30
N THR A 58 -8.60 -11.92 -33.47
CA THR A 58 -10.04 -12.04 -33.19
C THR A 58 -10.30 -13.21 -32.25
N ASP A 59 -11.38 -13.12 -31.49
CA ASP A 59 -11.85 -14.22 -30.66
C ASP A 59 -12.50 -15.34 -31.52
N ILE A 60 -12.89 -16.44 -30.87
CA ILE A 60 -13.54 -17.58 -31.54
C ILE A 60 -14.90 -17.22 -32.19
N THR A 61 -15.47 -16.06 -31.86
CA THR A 61 -16.72 -15.54 -32.44
C THR A 61 -16.46 -14.51 -33.54
N GLY A 62 -15.20 -14.20 -33.85
CA GLY A 62 -14.79 -13.24 -34.87
C GLY A 62 -14.74 -11.78 -34.40
N HIS A 63 -14.91 -11.50 -33.10
CA HIS A 63 -14.76 -10.14 -32.56
C HIS A 63 -13.29 -9.78 -32.38
N VAL A 64 -12.93 -8.54 -32.67
CA VAL A 64 -11.56 -8.04 -32.50
C VAL A 64 -11.11 -8.05 -31.05
N MET A 65 -9.88 -8.50 -30.81
CA MET A 65 -9.27 -8.50 -29.47
C MET A 65 -8.61 -7.15 -29.17
N PRO A 66 -8.61 -6.68 -27.90
CA PRO A 66 -7.90 -5.45 -27.55
C PRO A 66 -6.39 -5.61 -27.70
N ASN A 67 -5.68 -4.51 -27.95
CA ASN A 67 -4.22 -4.52 -27.99
C ASN A 67 -3.65 -4.91 -26.62
N LEU A 68 -2.75 -5.91 -26.60
CA LEU A 68 -1.98 -6.28 -25.42
C LEU A 68 -0.51 -6.00 -25.71
N ILE A 69 0.06 -5.01 -25.02
CA ILE A 69 1.45 -4.60 -25.23
C ILE A 69 2.26 -4.92 -23.98
N TYR A 70 3.25 -5.78 -24.13
CA TYR A 70 4.24 -6.04 -23.10
C TYR A 70 5.37 -5.02 -23.21
N VAL A 71 5.71 -4.37 -22.09
CA VAL A 71 6.82 -3.41 -22.01
C VAL A 71 7.74 -3.76 -20.85
N SER A 72 9.01 -3.98 -21.15
CA SER A 72 10.09 -4.05 -20.19
C SER A 72 11.07 -2.92 -20.45
N ARG A 73 11.19 -2.02 -19.47
CA ARG A 73 12.12 -0.89 -19.55
C ARG A 73 13.57 -1.35 -19.50
N GLU A 74 14.46 -0.63 -20.17
CA GLU A 74 15.90 -0.90 -20.09
C GLU A 74 16.41 -0.87 -18.63
N LYS A 75 17.33 -1.77 -18.33
CA LYS A 75 18.11 -1.75 -17.09
C LYS A 75 19.57 -1.88 -17.42
N HIS A 76 20.37 -1.07 -16.74
CA HIS A 76 21.81 -1.08 -16.87
C HIS A 76 22.45 -0.97 -15.49
N PRO A 77 23.52 -1.71 -15.17
CA PRO A 77 24.12 -1.73 -13.82
C PRO A 77 24.60 -0.36 -13.31
N LYS A 78 24.98 0.53 -14.24
CA LYS A 78 25.47 1.89 -13.91
C LYS A 78 24.34 2.91 -13.73
N SER A 79 23.11 2.56 -14.07
CA SER A 79 21.98 3.48 -14.08
C SER A 79 21.06 3.15 -12.89
N PRO A 80 20.95 4.04 -11.89
CA PRO A 80 20.04 3.81 -10.78
C PRO A 80 18.61 3.76 -11.28
N HIS A 81 17.78 2.92 -10.67
CA HIS A 81 16.40 2.76 -11.11
C HIS A 81 15.41 2.90 -9.96
N ASN A 82 14.31 3.61 -10.22
CA ASN A 82 13.18 3.68 -9.31
C ASN A 82 12.28 2.46 -9.55
N PHE A 83 11.93 1.72 -8.49
CA PHE A 83 11.20 0.46 -8.54
C PHE A 83 9.88 0.53 -9.35
N LYS A 84 8.76 0.74 -8.67
CA LYS A 84 7.43 0.85 -9.28
C LYS A 84 7.26 2.19 -9.98
N ALA A 85 7.66 3.28 -9.31
CA ALA A 85 7.58 4.62 -9.88
C ALA A 85 8.34 4.74 -11.21
N GLY A 86 9.50 4.09 -11.40
CA GLY A 86 10.23 4.13 -12.67
C GLY A 86 9.53 3.36 -13.79
N ALA A 87 8.89 2.23 -13.46
CA ALA A 87 8.08 1.48 -14.43
C ALA A 87 6.84 2.27 -14.86
N LEU A 88 6.13 2.88 -13.91
CA LEU A 88 4.94 3.69 -14.22
C LEU A 88 5.30 5.01 -14.91
N ASN A 89 6.46 5.60 -14.63
CA ASN A 89 6.92 6.80 -15.35
C ASN A 89 7.26 6.52 -16.82
N ALA A 90 7.77 5.34 -17.14
CA ALA A 90 8.01 4.95 -18.53
C ALA A 90 6.70 4.81 -19.34
N LEU A 91 5.57 4.64 -18.67
CA LEU A 91 4.27 4.42 -19.30
C LEU A 91 3.32 5.64 -19.20
N ILE A 92 3.20 6.25 -18.01
CA ILE A 92 2.07 7.13 -17.66
C ILE A 92 2.48 8.37 -16.84
N GLY A 93 3.57 8.30 -16.06
CA GLY A 93 4.08 9.41 -15.23
C GLY A 93 3.65 9.36 -13.75
N PHE A 94 4.61 9.34 -12.83
CA PHE A 94 4.45 9.31 -11.36
C PHE A 94 5.47 10.22 -10.68
N ARG A 95 5.12 10.86 -9.55
CA ARG A 95 6.05 11.70 -8.80
C ARG A 95 7.00 10.83 -7.96
N TYR A 96 8.31 11.10 -8.04
CA TYR A 96 9.33 10.47 -7.20
C TYR A 96 9.46 11.16 -5.84
N GLY A 97 10.06 10.47 -4.87
CA GLY A 97 10.53 11.07 -3.61
C GLY A 97 9.77 10.63 -2.35
N SER A 98 8.90 9.63 -2.44
CA SER A 98 8.26 9.01 -1.29
C SER A 98 7.98 7.53 -1.56
N LEU A 99 8.03 6.68 -0.53
CA LEU A 99 7.56 5.29 -0.57
C LEU A 99 6.04 5.14 -0.73
N VAL A 100 5.29 6.23 -0.59
CA VAL A 100 3.85 6.31 -0.91
C VAL A 100 3.65 7.19 -2.14
N GLU A 101 4.27 6.78 -3.26
CA GLU A 101 4.24 7.56 -4.51
C GLU A 101 2.83 7.77 -5.05
N ASP A 102 1.88 6.89 -4.72
CA ASP A 102 0.46 6.98 -5.07
C ASP A 102 -0.21 8.17 -4.37
N TYR A 103 -0.12 8.19 -3.04
CA TYR A 103 -0.59 9.28 -2.19
C TYR A 103 0.08 10.60 -2.59
N TYR A 104 1.40 10.60 -2.76
CA TYR A 104 2.16 11.80 -3.07
C TYR A 104 1.84 12.35 -4.47
N THR A 105 1.69 11.48 -5.47
CA THR A 105 1.30 11.89 -6.83
C THR A 105 -0.10 12.50 -6.84
N GLY A 106 -1.08 11.84 -6.23
CA GLY A 106 -2.45 12.36 -6.13
C GLY A 106 -2.52 13.70 -5.41
N TYR A 107 -1.85 13.82 -4.26
CA TYR A 107 -1.74 15.07 -3.53
C TYR A 107 -1.16 16.21 -4.37
N ARG A 108 -0.08 15.93 -5.12
CA ARG A 108 0.59 16.92 -5.98
C ARG A 108 -0.30 17.36 -7.14
N LEU A 109 -1.02 16.43 -7.77
CA LEU A 109 -2.00 16.76 -8.82
C LEU A 109 -3.11 17.66 -8.27
N HIS A 110 -3.65 17.37 -7.09
CA HIS A 110 -4.64 18.25 -6.47
C HIS A 110 -4.08 19.65 -6.19
N CYS A 111 -2.83 19.76 -5.73
CA CYS A 111 -2.16 21.07 -5.56
C CYS A 111 -1.91 21.82 -6.89
N GLU A 112 -1.98 21.11 -8.02
CA GLU A 112 -1.88 21.67 -9.37
C GLU A 112 -3.27 22.04 -9.95
N GLY A 113 -4.34 21.86 -9.17
CA GLY A 113 -5.70 22.26 -9.52
C GLY A 113 -6.57 21.13 -10.08
N TRP A 114 -6.04 19.91 -10.16
CA TRP A 114 -6.82 18.74 -10.57
C TRP A 114 -7.88 18.39 -9.52
N LYS A 115 -9.00 17.82 -9.98
CA LYS A 115 -10.09 17.32 -9.12
C LYS A 115 -10.28 15.83 -9.36
N SER A 116 -10.27 15.04 -8.29
CA SER A 116 -10.65 13.63 -8.36
C SER A 116 -12.16 13.44 -8.27
N VAL A 117 -12.62 12.30 -8.77
CA VAL A 117 -14.01 11.83 -8.63
C VAL A 117 -13.96 10.44 -8.03
N LEU A 118 -14.76 10.20 -6.99
CA LEU A 118 -14.95 8.87 -6.40
C LEU A 118 -16.23 8.26 -6.97
N CYS A 119 -16.09 7.19 -7.74
CA CYS A 119 -17.21 6.39 -8.24
C CYS A 119 -17.35 5.15 -7.36
N ASN A 120 -18.49 5.01 -6.67
CA ASN A 120 -18.77 3.87 -5.80
C ASN A 120 -19.97 3.06 -6.35
N PRO A 121 -19.75 2.18 -7.34
CA PRO A 121 -20.80 1.32 -7.87
C PRO A 121 -21.31 0.33 -6.81
N PRO A 122 -22.58 -0.13 -6.89
CA PRO A 122 -23.12 -1.12 -5.96
C PRO A 122 -22.34 -2.45 -5.95
N GLU A 123 -21.80 -2.83 -7.11
CA GLU A 123 -20.96 -4.00 -7.28
C GLU A 123 -19.48 -3.59 -7.33
N PRO A 124 -18.58 -4.27 -6.60
CA PRO A 124 -17.16 -3.98 -6.66
C PRO A 124 -16.59 -4.17 -8.07
N ALA A 125 -16.25 -3.06 -8.74
CA ALA A 125 -15.64 -3.09 -10.07
C ALA A 125 -14.19 -3.59 -10.06
N PHE A 126 -13.52 -3.51 -8.90
CA PHE A 126 -12.14 -3.96 -8.72
C PHE A 126 -12.03 -4.78 -7.44
N LEU A 127 -11.55 -6.01 -7.57
CA LEU A 127 -11.26 -6.92 -6.46
C LEU A 127 -9.77 -7.25 -6.47
N GLY A 128 -9.17 -7.39 -5.29
CA GLY A 128 -7.77 -7.74 -5.15
C GLY A 128 -7.46 -8.45 -3.84
N ASP A 129 -6.36 -9.19 -3.84
CA ASP A 129 -5.92 -9.91 -2.65
C ASP A 129 -5.34 -8.99 -1.58
N VAL A 130 -5.69 -9.33 -0.34
CA VAL A 130 -5.21 -8.70 0.89
C VAL A 130 -4.11 -9.58 1.53
N PRO A 131 -3.18 -8.99 2.30
CA PRO A 131 -2.21 -9.77 3.04
C PRO A 131 -2.91 -10.74 4.00
N LYS A 132 -2.46 -12.00 4.01
CA LYS A 132 -3.05 -13.07 4.84
C LYS A 132 -2.40 -13.17 6.22
N SER A 133 -1.22 -12.59 6.41
CA SER A 133 -0.49 -12.61 7.68
C SER A 133 -0.47 -11.24 8.36
N LEU A 134 -0.52 -11.23 9.69
CA LEU A 134 -0.38 -10.00 10.48
C LEU A 134 0.96 -9.31 10.20
N ASN A 135 2.04 -10.07 10.07
CA ASN A 135 3.38 -9.53 9.82
C ASN A 135 3.44 -8.76 8.49
N ASP A 136 2.79 -9.28 7.44
CA ASP A 136 2.74 -8.59 6.14
C ASP A 136 1.96 -7.28 6.22
N VAL A 137 0.82 -7.27 6.93
CA VAL A 137 0.03 -6.05 7.18
C VAL A 137 0.86 -5.02 7.95
N LEU A 138 1.58 -5.43 9.00
CA LEU A 138 2.39 -4.51 9.81
C LEU A 138 3.60 -3.98 9.04
N ASN A 139 4.26 -4.81 8.23
CA ASN A 139 5.35 -4.36 7.35
C ASN A 139 4.84 -3.40 6.27
N GLN A 140 3.64 -3.64 5.72
CA GLN A 140 3.00 -2.69 4.80
C GLN A 140 2.69 -1.37 5.50
N CYS A 141 2.07 -1.40 6.68
CA CYS A 141 1.79 -0.20 7.47
C CYS A 141 3.07 0.57 7.81
N LYS A 142 4.15 -0.12 8.18
CA LYS A 142 5.46 0.51 8.45
C LYS A 142 5.96 1.27 7.23
N ARG A 143 5.89 0.66 6.03
CA ARG A 143 6.28 1.33 4.77
C ARG A 143 5.41 2.56 4.47
N TRP A 144 4.11 2.49 4.73
CA TRP A 144 3.22 3.65 4.61
C TRP A 144 3.66 4.79 5.52
N ILE A 145 3.92 4.51 6.79
CA ILE A 145 4.35 5.53 7.75
C ILE A 145 5.65 6.20 7.31
N ILE A 146 6.67 5.43 6.89
CA ILE A 146 7.91 6.00 6.37
C ILE A 146 7.64 6.94 5.20
N GLY A 147 6.85 6.49 4.21
CA GLY A 147 6.53 7.31 3.04
C GLY A 147 5.72 8.56 3.38
N LEU A 148 4.75 8.46 4.28
CA LEU A 148 3.93 9.58 4.72
C LEU A 148 4.78 10.64 5.43
N PHE A 149 5.75 10.22 6.26
CA PHE A 149 6.71 11.15 6.86
C PHE A 149 7.65 11.80 5.84
N GLU A 150 8.10 11.07 4.80
CA GLU A 150 8.85 11.65 3.69
C GLU A 150 8.06 12.79 3.02
N VAL A 151 6.74 12.65 2.87
CA VAL A 151 5.87 13.74 2.38
C VAL A 151 5.73 14.86 3.41
N SER A 152 5.52 14.53 4.68
CA SER A 152 5.32 15.48 5.78
C SER A 152 6.49 16.43 5.99
N ILE A 153 7.73 15.98 5.84
CA ILE A 153 8.92 16.84 5.99
C ILE A 153 9.39 17.45 4.65
N SER A 154 8.75 17.09 3.54
CA SER A 154 9.16 17.57 2.23
C SER A 154 8.87 19.07 2.07
N ARG A 155 9.47 19.68 1.03
CA ARG A 155 9.12 21.04 0.58
C ARG A 155 7.64 21.22 0.22
N TYR A 156 6.90 20.12 0.05
CA TYR A 156 5.49 20.10 -0.27
C TYR A 156 4.65 19.57 0.89
N CYS A 157 5.09 19.74 2.13
CA CYS A 157 4.33 19.37 3.32
C CYS A 157 2.85 19.81 3.22
N PRO A 158 1.88 18.89 3.44
CA PRO A 158 0.45 19.20 3.34
C PRO A 158 -0.03 20.37 4.23
N ILE A 159 0.57 20.55 5.41
CA ILE A 159 0.12 21.57 6.37
C ILE A 159 0.64 22.97 6.05
N THR A 160 1.74 23.10 5.29
CA THR A 160 2.33 24.40 4.93
C THR A 160 2.11 24.74 3.46
N PHE A 161 2.36 23.79 2.56
CA PHE A 161 2.17 23.96 1.12
C PHE A 161 0.74 23.57 0.70
N GLY A 162 0.25 22.41 1.16
CA GLY A 162 -1.03 21.85 0.75
C GLY A 162 -2.22 22.76 1.07
N VAL A 163 -2.39 23.16 2.33
CA VAL A 163 -3.49 24.06 2.77
C VAL A 163 -3.51 25.41 2.05
N ARG A 164 -2.41 25.83 1.42
CA ARG A 164 -2.32 27.06 0.60
C ARG A 164 -2.67 26.84 -0.87
N LYS A 165 -2.58 25.59 -1.35
CA LYS A 165 -2.75 25.22 -2.77
C LYS A 165 -4.05 24.49 -3.06
N ILE A 166 -4.62 23.81 -2.07
CA ILE A 166 -5.94 23.17 -2.14
C ILE A 166 -6.85 23.73 -1.06
N SER A 167 -8.14 23.38 -1.09
CA SER A 167 -9.09 23.82 -0.06
C SER A 167 -8.61 23.41 1.33
N LEU A 168 -8.91 24.23 2.35
CA LEU A 168 -8.48 23.98 3.72
C LEU A 168 -8.86 22.57 4.20
N GLY A 169 -10.09 22.15 3.95
CA GLY A 169 -10.55 20.80 4.31
C GLY A 169 -9.74 19.69 3.64
N ALA A 170 -9.47 19.80 2.34
CA ALA A 170 -8.64 18.81 1.64
C ALA A 170 -7.19 18.84 2.13
N GLY A 171 -6.62 20.03 2.35
CA GLY A 171 -5.28 20.20 2.90
C GLY A 171 -5.14 19.56 4.29
N LEU A 172 -6.14 19.72 5.15
CA LEU A 172 -6.19 19.09 6.47
C LEU A 172 -6.39 17.57 6.38
N ALA A 173 -7.19 17.06 5.45
CA ALA A 173 -7.36 15.63 5.23
C ALA A 173 -6.05 14.96 4.76
N TYR A 174 -5.33 15.58 3.82
CA TYR A 174 -3.98 15.15 3.44
C TYR A 174 -3.03 15.24 4.65
N SER A 175 -3.08 16.33 5.42
CA SER A 175 -2.24 16.47 6.61
C SER A 175 -2.50 15.36 7.64
N HIS A 176 -3.77 15.04 7.91
CA HIS A 176 -4.15 13.96 8.82
C HIS A 176 -3.51 12.62 8.43
N MET A 177 -3.55 12.29 7.13
CA MET A 177 -2.89 11.08 6.63
C MET A 177 -1.37 11.17 6.73
N ALA A 178 -0.77 12.29 6.31
CA ALA A 178 0.68 12.46 6.30
C ALA A 178 1.32 12.38 7.70
N PHE A 179 0.61 12.83 8.72
CA PHE A 179 1.05 12.83 10.12
C PHE A 179 0.47 11.67 10.95
N SER A 180 -0.18 10.68 10.32
CA SER A 180 -0.89 9.61 11.04
C SER A 180 0.01 8.81 12.00
N GLY A 181 1.30 8.67 11.70
CA GLY A 181 2.22 7.94 12.56
C GLY A 181 2.46 8.58 13.92
N ILE A 182 2.23 9.89 14.08
CA ILE A 182 2.38 10.60 15.37
C ILE A 182 1.44 10.05 16.44
N TRP A 183 0.31 9.43 16.04
CA TRP A 183 -0.62 8.77 16.97
C TRP A 183 0.03 7.66 17.81
N CYS A 184 1.21 7.15 17.45
CA CYS A 184 1.95 6.22 18.30
C CYS A 184 2.29 6.82 19.67
N ILE A 185 2.51 8.14 19.78
CA ILE A 185 2.88 8.81 21.03
C ILE A 185 1.73 8.75 22.05
N PRO A 186 0.53 9.29 21.76
CA PRO A 186 -0.59 9.18 22.69
C PRO A 186 -0.97 7.72 22.93
N ILE A 187 -1.00 6.85 21.90
CA ILE A 187 -1.35 5.43 22.07
C ILE A 187 -0.38 4.75 23.06
N ALA A 188 0.93 4.91 22.87
CA ALA A 188 1.93 4.35 23.79
C ALA A 188 1.82 4.92 25.20
N THR A 189 1.53 6.23 25.31
CA THR A 189 1.33 6.88 26.62
C THR A 189 0.14 6.26 27.36
N TYR A 190 -1.03 6.15 26.70
CA TYR A 190 -2.22 5.54 27.29
C TYR A 190 -2.08 4.03 27.49
N ALA A 191 -1.17 3.36 26.79
CA ALA A 191 -0.89 1.94 26.98
C ALA A 191 0.06 1.65 28.16
N VAL A 192 0.70 2.66 28.75
CA VAL A 192 1.69 2.48 29.84
C VAL A 192 1.28 3.22 31.11
N VAL A 193 0.77 4.45 30.99
CA VAL A 193 0.44 5.31 32.13
C VAL A 193 -0.60 4.69 33.07
N PRO A 194 -1.71 4.07 32.61
CA PRO A 194 -2.66 3.39 33.48
C PRO A 194 -2.05 2.28 34.33
N GLN A 195 -1.16 1.48 33.75
CA GLN A 195 -0.49 0.37 34.43
C GLN A 195 0.49 0.88 35.49
N LEU A 196 1.25 1.94 35.16
CA LEU A 196 2.14 2.58 36.13
C LEU A 196 1.36 3.23 37.28
N ALA A 197 0.24 3.88 36.99
CA ALA A 197 -0.61 4.47 38.01
C ALA A 197 -1.19 3.40 38.95
N LEU A 198 -1.60 2.26 38.40
CA LEU A 198 -2.09 1.11 39.16
C LEU A 198 -1.01 0.56 40.10
N ILE A 199 0.22 0.35 39.61
CA ILE A 199 1.36 -0.13 40.42
C ILE A 199 1.70 0.85 41.56
N ASN A 200 1.60 2.15 41.29
CA ASN A 200 1.93 3.19 42.25
C ASN A 200 0.75 3.60 43.15
N ASN A 201 -0.41 2.92 43.05
CA ASN A 201 -1.64 3.25 43.76
C ASN A 201 -2.04 4.74 43.62
N ARG A 202 -1.85 5.33 42.43
CA ARG A 202 -2.23 6.72 42.15
C ARG A 202 -3.51 6.77 41.31
N PRO A 203 -4.55 7.49 41.74
CA PRO A 203 -5.74 7.68 40.92
C PRO A 203 -5.41 8.56 39.71
N LEU A 204 -5.76 8.09 38.51
CA LEU A 204 -5.64 8.86 37.26
C LEU A 204 -6.87 9.72 36.97
N PHE A 205 -8.03 9.25 37.41
CA PHE A 205 -9.32 9.89 37.16
C PHE A 205 -9.94 10.37 38.48
N PRO A 206 -10.85 11.37 38.44
CA PRO A 206 -11.58 11.81 39.61
C PRO A 206 -12.43 10.68 40.23
N GLU A 207 -12.72 10.77 41.52
CA GLU A 207 -13.65 9.86 42.18
C GLU A 207 -15.08 10.01 41.63
N PRO A 208 -15.94 8.97 41.69
CA PRO A 208 -17.33 9.04 41.23
C PRO A 208 -18.20 10.09 41.95
N SER A 209 -17.78 10.51 43.14
CA SER A 209 -18.39 11.60 43.92
C SER A 209 -18.15 12.98 43.27
N ASN A 210 -17.08 13.10 42.47
CA ASN A 210 -16.70 14.33 41.81
C ASN A 210 -17.46 14.48 40.47
N PRO A 211 -18.19 15.59 40.23
CA PRO A 211 -18.90 15.81 38.97
C PRO A 211 -18.02 15.70 37.72
N TRP A 212 -16.73 16.01 37.82
CA TRP A 212 -15.78 15.90 36.71
C TRP A 212 -15.58 14.45 36.24
N PHE A 213 -15.84 13.44 37.07
CA PHE A 213 -15.81 12.03 36.65
C PHE A 213 -16.77 11.77 35.47
N TYR A 214 -17.98 12.32 35.54
CA TYR A 214 -19.00 12.14 34.51
C TYR A 214 -18.63 12.81 33.18
N LEU A 215 -17.81 13.86 33.21
CA LEU A 215 -17.26 14.46 31.99
C LEU A 215 -16.36 13.46 31.25
N TYR A 216 -15.47 12.75 31.96
CA TYR A 216 -14.61 11.74 31.32
C TYR A 216 -15.40 10.56 30.78
N VAL A 217 -16.41 10.10 31.53
CA VAL A 217 -17.33 9.04 31.07
C VAL A 217 -18.05 9.48 29.79
N TYR A 218 -18.58 10.71 29.77
CA TYR A 218 -19.24 11.26 28.60
C TYR A 218 -18.29 11.34 27.40
N LEU A 219 -17.08 11.89 27.57
CA LEU A 219 -16.10 12.02 26.49
C LEU A 219 -15.70 10.65 25.90
N PHE A 220 -15.48 9.65 26.75
CA PHE A 220 -15.16 8.29 26.31
C PHE A 220 -16.31 7.68 25.51
N LEU A 221 -17.53 7.71 26.07
CA LEU A 221 -18.70 7.14 25.41
C LEU A 221 -19.03 7.87 24.11
N ALA A 222 -19.02 9.20 24.10
CA ALA A 222 -19.33 10.00 22.93
C ALA A 222 -18.35 9.71 21.78
N ALA A 223 -17.04 9.67 22.06
CA ALA A 223 -16.03 9.39 21.04
C ALA A 223 -16.20 7.99 20.42
N TYR A 224 -16.32 6.95 21.24
CA TYR A 224 -16.47 5.57 20.74
C TYR A 224 -17.82 5.32 20.06
N ILE A 225 -18.91 5.88 20.58
CA ILE A 225 -20.24 5.74 19.97
C ILE A 225 -20.28 6.47 18.63
N GLN A 226 -19.70 7.67 18.54
CA GLN A 226 -19.65 8.41 17.27
C GLN A 226 -18.83 7.65 16.23
N ASP A 227 -17.64 7.20 16.57
CA ASP A 227 -16.78 6.43 15.65
C ASP A 227 -17.45 5.13 15.18
N MET A 228 -18.13 4.43 16.09
CA MET A 228 -18.93 3.25 15.75
C MET A 228 -20.11 3.58 14.83
N ALA A 229 -20.84 4.66 15.13
CA ALA A 229 -21.99 5.09 14.32
C ALA A 229 -21.55 5.48 12.91
N ASP A 230 -20.44 6.21 12.78
CA ASP A 230 -19.83 6.55 11.51
C ASP A 230 -19.45 5.27 10.75
N PHE A 231 -18.76 4.32 11.38
CA PHE A 231 -18.37 3.06 10.75
C PHE A 231 -19.56 2.24 10.22
N VAL A 232 -20.64 2.14 11.01
CA VAL A 232 -21.86 1.42 10.62
C VAL A 232 -22.62 2.15 9.52
N SER A 233 -22.58 3.49 9.50
CA SER A 233 -23.21 4.29 8.43
C SER A 233 -22.62 4.02 7.03
N TYR A 234 -21.37 3.55 6.98
CA TYR A 234 -20.70 3.11 5.74
C TYR A 234 -20.80 1.60 5.49
N ASN A 235 -21.92 0.97 5.89
CA ASN A 235 -22.20 -0.46 5.74
C ASN A 235 -21.20 -1.39 6.46
N GLY A 236 -20.47 -0.87 7.46
CA GLY A 236 -19.64 -1.67 8.33
C GLY A 236 -20.46 -2.45 9.38
N THR A 237 -19.96 -3.60 9.81
CA THR A 237 -20.55 -4.32 10.96
C THR A 237 -19.88 -3.91 12.27
N PHE A 238 -20.58 -4.06 13.39
CA PHE A 238 -20.00 -3.86 14.73
C PHE A 238 -18.73 -4.70 14.96
N MET A 239 -18.72 -5.95 14.48
CA MET A 239 -17.56 -6.84 14.62
C MET A 239 -16.36 -6.36 13.80
N CYS A 240 -16.61 -5.81 12.61
CA CYS A 240 -15.57 -5.18 11.79
C CYS A 240 -15.03 -3.91 12.44
N TRP A 241 -15.90 -3.06 12.98
CA TRP A 241 -15.50 -1.87 13.73
C TRP A 241 -14.60 -2.22 14.92
N TRP A 242 -15.01 -3.19 15.75
CA TRP A 242 -14.22 -3.62 16.89
C TRP A 242 -12.85 -4.19 16.48
N SER A 243 -12.81 -4.90 15.35
CA SER A 243 -11.56 -5.41 14.78
C SER A 243 -10.65 -4.28 14.28
N ASP A 244 -11.21 -3.22 13.70
CA ASP A 244 -10.47 -2.03 13.27
C ASP A 244 -9.88 -1.27 14.46
N GLN A 245 -10.64 -1.08 15.54
CA GLN A 245 -10.15 -0.48 16.80
C GLN A 245 -8.93 -1.24 17.35
N ARG A 246 -9.00 -2.58 17.37
CA ARG A 246 -7.87 -3.43 17.79
C ARG A 246 -6.68 -3.27 16.85
N MET A 247 -6.92 -3.25 15.54
CA MET A 247 -5.85 -3.09 14.55
C MET A 247 -5.22 -1.71 14.61
N TRP A 248 -5.97 -0.66 14.95
CA TRP A 248 -5.46 0.69 15.20
C TRP A 248 -4.49 0.71 16.37
N LEU A 249 -4.84 0.07 17.50
CA LEU A 249 -3.93 -0.06 18.65
C LEU A 249 -2.67 -0.88 18.31
N ILE A 250 -2.83 -2.03 17.63
CA ILE A 250 -1.70 -2.87 17.22
C ILE A 250 -0.74 -2.06 16.33
N ARG A 251 -1.25 -1.39 15.30
CA ARG A 251 -0.44 -0.53 14.42
C ARG A 251 0.25 0.60 15.18
N GLY A 252 -0.48 1.25 16.09
CA GLY A 252 0.00 2.36 16.91
C GLY A 252 1.15 1.98 17.85
N LEU A 253 1.17 0.75 18.37
CA LEU A 253 2.24 0.25 19.24
C LEU A 253 3.37 -0.47 18.49
N THR A 254 3.20 -0.74 17.19
CA THR A 254 4.18 -1.50 16.39
C THR A 254 4.62 -0.73 15.14
N ALA A 255 3.87 -0.84 14.04
CA ALA A 255 4.25 -0.32 12.74
C ALA A 255 4.53 1.19 12.75
N PHE A 256 3.76 1.97 13.52
CA PHE A 256 3.92 3.42 13.60
C PHE A 256 5.25 3.84 14.24
N PRO A 257 5.58 3.42 15.48
CA PRO A 257 6.84 3.81 16.10
C PRO A 257 8.06 3.25 15.34
N PHE A 258 7.99 2.01 14.81
CA PHE A 258 9.08 1.47 13.99
C PHE A 258 9.26 2.23 12.67
N GLY A 259 8.16 2.62 12.02
CA GLY A 259 8.21 3.43 10.80
C GLY A 259 8.80 4.82 11.06
N MET A 260 8.42 5.47 12.16
CA MET A 260 8.98 6.76 12.59
C MET A 260 10.47 6.66 12.91
N MET A 261 10.88 5.62 13.63
CA MET A 261 12.28 5.39 13.98
C MET A 261 13.15 5.13 12.74
N GLU A 262 12.69 4.26 11.84
CA GLU A 262 13.39 3.96 10.59
C GLU A 262 13.51 5.21 9.70
N PHE A 263 12.45 6.01 9.62
CA PHE A 263 12.48 7.28 8.92
C PHE A 263 13.49 8.27 9.56
N ALA A 264 13.51 8.40 10.89
CA ALA A 264 14.48 9.25 11.58
C ALA A 264 15.92 8.80 11.30
N PHE A 265 16.19 7.49 11.36
CA PHE A 265 17.51 6.93 11.00
C PHE A 265 17.92 7.27 9.57
N LYS A 266 16.99 7.21 8.61
CA LYS A 266 17.24 7.64 7.22
C LYS A 266 17.62 9.12 7.13
N GLN A 267 16.98 10.00 7.90
CA GLN A 267 17.36 11.43 7.93
C GLN A 267 18.76 11.68 8.49
N PHE A 268 19.23 10.81 9.40
CA PHE A 268 20.58 10.87 9.96
C PHE A 268 21.61 10.02 9.19
N ASN A 269 21.28 9.54 7.98
CA ASN A 269 22.13 8.66 7.16
C ASN A 269 22.60 7.38 7.87
N ILE A 270 21.81 6.89 8.83
CA ILE A 270 22.06 5.60 9.49
C ILE A 270 21.48 4.50 8.61
N THR A 271 22.27 3.45 8.35
CA THR A 271 21.87 2.32 7.51
C THR A 271 20.67 1.57 8.08
N THR A 272 19.54 1.63 7.38
CA THR A 272 18.32 0.86 7.67
C THR A 272 18.25 -0.38 6.78
N GLN A 273 17.60 -1.45 7.24
CA GLN A 273 17.34 -2.64 6.40
C GLN A 273 16.62 -2.25 5.10
N GLY A 274 16.98 -2.91 4.00
CA GLY A 274 16.48 -2.61 2.65
C GLY A 274 14.97 -2.83 2.48
N PHE A 275 14.44 -2.32 1.37
CA PHE A 275 13.03 -2.44 1.01
C PHE A 275 12.63 -3.92 0.81
N ASN A 276 11.79 -4.45 1.71
CA ASN A 276 11.18 -5.77 1.55
C ASN A 276 9.80 -5.64 0.88
N VAL A 277 9.61 -6.38 -0.22
CA VAL A 277 8.32 -6.48 -0.92
C VAL A 277 7.37 -7.29 -0.06
N THR A 278 6.15 -6.78 0.18
CA THR A 278 5.12 -7.55 0.87
C THR A 278 4.68 -8.72 0.02
N SER A 279 4.77 -9.95 0.55
CA SER A 279 4.23 -11.12 -0.11
C SER A 279 2.70 -11.11 -0.02
N LYS A 280 2.03 -11.48 -1.10
CA LYS A 280 0.59 -11.78 -1.13
C LYS A 280 0.30 -13.26 -1.36
N VAL A 281 1.36 -14.07 -1.46
CA VAL A 281 1.31 -15.50 -1.71
C VAL A 281 1.83 -16.20 -0.46
N MET A 282 1.22 -17.30 -0.06
CA MET A 282 1.70 -18.12 1.05
C MET A 282 2.97 -18.86 0.63
N ASP A 283 3.96 -18.93 1.51
CA ASP A 283 4.95 -19.99 1.46
C ASP A 283 4.25 -21.28 1.91
N ASP A 284 4.46 -22.40 1.21
CA ASP A 284 3.74 -23.66 1.46
C ASP A 284 3.90 -24.16 2.91
N ASP A 285 4.96 -23.74 3.60
CA ASP A 285 5.24 -24.07 5.00
C ASP A 285 4.33 -23.37 6.03
N GLN A 286 3.64 -22.28 5.66
CA GLN A 286 2.70 -21.59 6.56
C GLN A 286 1.27 -22.12 6.48
N SER A 287 0.96 -23.00 5.51
CA SER A 287 -0.36 -23.63 5.38
C SER A 287 -0.64 -24.72 6.42
N LYS A 288 0.37 -25.13 7.19
CA LYS A 288 0.34 -26.27 8.12
C LYS A 288 0.30 -25.89 9.61
N ARG A 289 0.01 -24.63 9.96
CA ARG A 289 -0.13 -24.18 11.36
C ARG A 289 -1.48 -23.59 11.66
#